data_AF-A0A2M7S422-F1
#
_entry.id   AF-A0A2M7S422-F1
#
_cell.length_a   1.000
_cell.length_b   1.000
_cell.length_c   1.000
_cell.angle_alpha   90.00
_cell.angle_beta   90.00
_cell.angle_gamma   90.00
#
_symmetry.space_group_name_H-M   'P 1'
#
loop_
_entity.id
_entity.type
_entity.pdbx_description
1 polymer ?
#
loop_
_entity_poly.entity_id
_entity_poly.type
_entity_poly.pdbx_seq_one_letter_code
_entity_poly.pdbx_strand_id
1 'polypeptide(L)'
;MAKQITLDELAIKQEIMEIIKKYGKLPEDFRFDPDIFDLNKALGVNKTAKLLYDGKKDKRLILDKTISAPFQEIRKFGESKEKSDIEGEKYWHNKLIYGDNLQALKYLLDNGYKEKIKLIYIDP
;
A
#
# COMPACT_ATOMS: atom_id res chain seq x y z
N MET A 1 20.28 1.40 -17.10
CA MET A 1 20.37 -0.06 -17.27
C MET A 1 19.13 -0.51 -18.03
N ALA A 2 19.27 -0.99 -19.26
CA ALA A 2 18.13 -1.40 -20.09
C ALA A 2 17.55 -2.72 -19.56
N LYS A 3 16.24 -2.77 -19.31
CA LYS A 3 15.53 -4.00 -18.93
C LYS A 3 15.63 -4.99 -20.09
N GLN A 4 16.20 -6.17 -19.81
CA GLN A 4 16.19 -7.31 -20.72
C GLN A 4 14.72 -7.73 -20.91
N ILE A 5 14.13 -7.40 -22.06
CA ILE A 5 12.80 -7.87 -22.46
C ILE A 5 12.93 -9.36 -22.74
N THR A 6 12.12 -10.19 -22.09
CA THR A 6 12.17 -11.65 -22.27
C THR A 6 11.66 -12.03 -23.66
N LEU A 7 12.11 -13.17 -24.19
CA LEU A 7 11.73 -13.63 -25.54
C LEU A 7 10.21 -13.73 -25.71
N ASP A 8 9.51 -14.11 -24.64
CA ASP A 8 8.06 -14.25 -24.57
C ASP A 8 7.34 -12.89 -24.66
N GLU A 9 7.88 -11.84 -24.03
CA GLU A 9 7.35 -10.48 -24.13
C GLU A 9 7.48 -9.93 -25.56
N LEU A 10 8.51 -10.34 -26.28
CA LEU A 10 8.73 -9.93 -27.67
C LEU A 10 7.71 -10.57 -28.63
N ALA A 11 7.43 -11.86 -28.43
CA ALA A 11 6.46 -12.62 -29.23
C ALA A 11 5.04 -12.07 -29.04
N ILE A 12 4.62 -11.85 -27.79
CA ILE A 12 3.31 -11.27 -27.45
C ILE A 12 3.16 -9.87 -28.07
N LYS A 13 4.22 -9.06 -28.03
CA LYS A 13 4.22 -7.72 -28.61
C LYS A 13 4.05 -7.75 -30.13
N GLN A 14 4.65 -8.72 -30.82
CA GLN A 14 4.50 -8.88 -32.27
C GLN A 14 3.07 -9.26 -32.65
N GLU A 15 2.47 -10.20 -31.93
CA GLU A 15 1.10 -10.65 -32.16
C GLU A 15 0.08 -9.51 -31.96
N ILE A 16 0.24 -8.72 -30.89
CA ILE A 16 -0.60 -7.52 -30.65
C ILE A 16 -0.43 -6.48 -31.76
N MET A 17 0.80 -6.28 -32.26
CA MET A 17 1.08 -5.33 -33.34
C MET A 17 0.44 -5.75 -34.67
N GLU A 18 0.38 -7.06 -34.96
CA GLU A 18 -0.30 -7.58 -36.15
C GLU A 18 -1.82 -7.39 -36.07
N ILE A 19 -2.41 -7.62 -34.89
CA ILE A 19 -3.85 -7.40 -34.65
C ILE A 19 -4.20 -5.91 -34.82
N ILE A 20 -3.39 -5.00 -34.28
CA ILE A 20 -3.57 -3.55 -34.43
C ILE A 20 -3.44 -3.13 -35.89
N LYS A 21 -2.48 -3.67 -36.64
CA LYS A 21 -2.33 -3.39 -38.08
C LYS A 21 -3.55 -3.87 -38.88
N LYS A 22 -4.13 -5.02 -38.52
CA LYS A 22 -5.24 -5.62 -39.24
C LYS A 22 -6.58 -4.91 -38.99
N TYR A 23 -6.82 -4.44 -37.76
CA TYR A 23 -8.12 -3.89 -37.36
C TYR A 23 -8.09 -2.40 -37.01
N GLY A 24 -6.93 -1.72 -37.08
CA GLY A 24 -6.75 -0.28 -36.84
C GLY A 24 -6.93 0.16 -35.37
N LYS A 25 -7.59 -0.66 -34.56
CA LYS A 25 -7.78 -0.57 -33.11
C LYS A 25 -7.83 -2.01 -32.57
N LEU A 26 -7.56 -2.21 -31.27
CA LEU A 26 -7.90 -3.51 -30.65
C LEU A 26 -9.42 -3.74 -30.86
N PRO A 27 -9.84 -4.84 -31.49
CA PRO A 27 -11.26 -5.08 -31.72
C PRO A 27 -12.02 -5.15 -30.40
N GLU A 28 -13.24 -4.64 -30.38
CA GLU A 28 -14.04 -4.52 -29.15
C GLU A 28 -14.29 -5.86 -28.45
N ASP A 29 -14.29 -6.95 -29.23
CA ASP A 29 -14.49 -8.33 -28.77
C ASP A 29 -13.25 -8.95 -28.10
N PHE A 30 -12.06 -8.34 -28.22
CA PHE A 30 -10.85 -8.83 -27.53
C PHE A 30 -10.87 -8.55 -26.02
N ARG A 31 -11.83 -7.75 -25.51
CA ARG A 31 -12.04 -7.57 -24.07
C ARG A 31 -12.45 -8.87 -23.37
N PHE A 32 -12.88 -9.88 -24.13
CA PHE A 32 -13.43 -11.12 -23.60
C PHE A 32 -12.65 -12.37 -24.04
N ASP A 33 -11.54 -12.24 -24.77
CA ASP A 33 -10.69 -13.37 -25.10
C ASP A 33 -9.87 -13.77 -23.85
N PRO A 34 -10.22 -14.87 -23.17
CA PRO A 34 -9.61 -15.25 -21.90
C PRO A 34 -8.19 -15.77 -22.09
N ASP A 35 -7.84 -16.24 -23.29
CA ASP A 35 -6.52 -16.81 -23.58
C ASP A 35 -5.51 -15.71 -23.95
N ILE A 36 -5.97 -14.59 -24.52
CA ILE A 36 -5.12 -13.44 -24.87
C ILE A 36 -4.91 -12.49 -23.68
N PHE A 37 -5.89 -12.37 -22.77
CA PHE A 37 -5.83 -11.41 -21.65
C PHE A 37 -5.83 -12.01 -20.24
N ASP A 38 -5.82 -13.34 -20.06
CA ASP A 38 -5.45 -13.92 -18.74
C ASP A 38 -3.93 -13.90 -18.56
N LEU A 39 -3.38 -12.69 -18.55
CA LEU A 39 -1.98 -12.38 -18.22
C LEU A 39 -1.57 -13.02 -16.88
N ASN A 40 -2.53 -13.25 -15.98
CA ASN A 40 -2.27 -13.88 -14.68
C ASN A 40 -2.07 -15.40 -14.79
N LYS A 41 -2.80 -16.07 -15.71
CA LYS A 41 -2.58 -17.49 -16.07
C LYS A 41 -1.27 -17.67 -16.84
N ALA A 42 -0.95 -16.77 -17.77
CA ALA A 42 0.29 -16.80 -18.54
C ALA A 42 1.55 -16.53 -17.67
N LEU A 43 1.45 -15.66 -16.66
CA LEU A 43 2.57 -15.31 -15.77
C LEU A 43 2.72 -16.24 -14.54
N GLY A 44 1.93 -17.32 -14.43
CA GLY A 44 2.02 -18.26 -13.30
C GLY A 44 1.78 -17.61 -11.93
N VAL A 45 1.08 -16.48 -11.88
CA VAL A 45 0.91 -15.71 -10.65
C VAL A 45 -0.16 -16.38 -9.81
N ASN A 46 0.29 -17.02 -8.73
CA ASN A 46 -0.54 -17.61 -7.69
C ASN A 46 -1.65 -16.60 -7.28
N LYS A 47 -2.91 -16.91 -7.60
CA LYS A 47 -4.08 -16.06 -7.33
C LYS A 47 -4.29 -15.97 -5.81
N THR A 48 -3.69 -14.98 -5.17
CA THR A 48 -4.15 -14.53 -3.86
C THR A 48 -5.49 -13.81 -4.08
N ALA A 49 -6.57 -14.31 -3.48
CA ALA A 49 -7.88 -13.69 -3.60
C ALA A 49 -7.82 -12.23 -3.10
N LYS A 50 -8.32 -11.29 -3.90
CA LYS A 50 -8.35 -9.86 -3.56
C LYS A 50 -9.80 -9.36 -3.53
N LEU A 51 -10.19 -8.70 -2.45
CA LEU A 51 -11.47 -8.00 -2.34
C LEU A 51 -11.39 -6.65 -3.09
N LEU A 52 -12.25 -6.44 -4.08
CA LEU A 52 -12.38 -5.19 -4.82
C LEU A 52 -13.76 -4.58 -4.55
N TYR A 53 -13.82 -3.28 -4.32
CA TYR A 53 -15.05 -2.51 -4.19
C TYR A 53 -14.82 -1.07 -4.68
N ASP A 54 -15.89 -0.40 -5.08
CA ASP A 54 -15.80 0.96 -5.63
C ASP A 54 -15.25 1.95 -4.59
N GLY A 55 -14.39 2.87 -5.03
CA GLY A 55 -13.71 3.82 -4.15
C GLY A 55 -12.59 3.22 -3.27
N LYS A 56 -12.28 1.92 -3.40
CA LYS A 56 -11.13 1.32 -2.69
C LYS A 56 -9.82 1.95 -3.15
N LYS A 57 -9.19 2.70 -2.24
CA LYS A 57 -7.87 3.31 -2.48
C LYS A 57 -6.75 2.31 -2.24
N ASP A 58 -5.65 2.44 -2.99
CA ASP A 58 -4.43 1.67 -2.74
C ASP A 58 -3.82 2.08 -1.39
N LYS A 59 -3.42 1.11 -0.58
CA LYS A 59 -2.76 1.33 0.72
C LYS A 59 -1.53 2.24 0.60
N ARG A 60 -0.68 2.03 -0.42
CA ARG A 60 0.52 2.85 -0.65
C ARG A 60 0.13 4.29 -0.90
N LEU A 61 -0.87 4.51 -1.75
CA LEU A 61 -1.39 5.84 -2.04
C LEU A 61 -1.93 6.55 -0.78
N ILE A 62 -2.61 5.82 0.12
CA ILE A 62 -3.06 6.38 1.39
C ILE A 62 -1.87 6.80 2.25
N LEU A 63 -0.88 5.91 2.43
CA LEU A 63 0.30 6.19 3.26
C LEU A 63 1.16 7.33 2.71
N ASP A 64 1.33 7.40 1.39
CA ASP A 64 2.16 8.41 0.73
C ASP A 64 1.49 9.80 0.74
N LYS A 65 0.15 9.84 0.66
CA LYS A 65 -0.61 11.10 0.72
C LYS A 65 -0.87 11.59 2.13
N THR A 66 -0.77 10.71 3.13
CA THR A 66 -1.00 11.10 4.52
C THR A 66 0.23 11.83 5.04
N ILE A 67 0.07 13.13 5.28
CA ILE A 67 1.10 13.93 5.92
C ILE A 67 1.13 13.55 7.41
N SER A 68 2.34 13.26 7.89
CA SER A 68 2.61 12.99 9.30
C SER A 68 2.42 14.28 10.11
N ALA A 69 1.64 14.24 11.19
CA ALA A 69 1.41 15.38 12.06
C ALA A 69 2.31 15.29 13.30
N PRO A 70 3.31 16.18 13.49
CA PRO A 70 4.19 16.13 14.64
C PRO A 70 3.43 16.38 15.94
N PHE A 71 3.69 15.56 16.96
CA PHE A 71 3.02 15.69 18.25
C PHE A 71 3.56 16.89 19.03
N GLN A 72 2.63 17.67 19.58
CA GLN A 72 2.91 18.74 20.52
C GLN A 72 2.31 18.36 21.87
N GLU A 73 3.14 18.33 22.92
CA GLU A 73 2.64 18.09 24.28
C GLU A 73 1.86 19.31 24.77
N ILE A 74 0.56 19.13 25.01
CA ILE A 74 -0.33 20.19 25.53
C ILE A 74 -0.41 20.11 27.06
N ARG A 75 -0.42 18.89 27.61
CA ARG A 75 -0.56 18.65 29.05
C ARG A 75 0.05 17.31 29.42
N LYS A 76 0.69 17.27 30.60
CA LYS A 76 1.26 16.05 31.20
C LYS A 76 0.64 15.78 32.56
N PHE A 77 0.36 14.51 32.83
CA PHE A 77 -0.14 14.04 34.13
C PHE A 77 0.82 13.01 34.70
N GLY A 78 1.36 13.29 35.88
CA GLY A 78 2.30 12.43 36.57
C GLY A 78 3.68 12.35 35.90
N GLU A 79 4.55 11.55 36.52
CA GLU A 79 5.89 11.25 36.03
C GLU A 79 6.08 9.74 35.92
N SER A 80 6.87 9.31 34.94
CA SER A 80 7.30 7.93 34.80
C SER A 80 8.81 7.87 35.01
N LYS A 81 9.27 6.85 35.73
CA LYS A 81 10.69 6.59 35.97
C LYS A 81 11.18 5.38 35.17
N GLU A 82 10.27 4.68 34.51
CA GLU A 82 10.53 3.47 33.76
C GLU A 82 10.94 3.83 32.32
N LYS A 83 12.00 3.18 31.83
CA LYS A 83 12.57 3.47 30.51
C LYS A 83 11.59 3.12 29.39
N SER A 84 11.58 3.92 28.34
CA SER A 84 10.83 3.61 27.11
C SER A 84 11.65 2.67 26.22
N ASP A 85 10.95 1.77 25.53
CA ASP A 85 11.52 0.94 24.45
C ASP A 85 11.42 1.64 23.08
N ILE A 86 10.89 2.87 23.05
CA ILE A 86 10.74 3.70 21.85
C ILE A 86 11.97 4.58 21.70
N GLU A 87 12.59 4.52 20.52
CA GLU A 87 13.74 5.37 20.19
C GLU A 87 13.35 6.85 20.26
N GLY A 88 14.15 7.64 20.99
CA GLY A 88 13.87 9.06 21.22
C GLY A 88 13.01 9.36 22.47
N GLU A 89 12.45 8.34 23.13
CA GLU A 89 11.74 8.53 24.41
C GLU A 89 12.57 8.04 25.60
N LYS A 90 12.79 8.91 26.59
CA LYS A 90 13.56 8.55 27.79
C LYS A 90 12.76 7.66 28.75
N TYR A 91 11.49 7.97 28.92
CA TYR A 91 10.58 7.28 29.84
C TYR A 91 9.27 6.97 29.13
N TRP A 92 8.65 5.83 29.44
CA TRP A 92 7.35 5.52 28.86
C TRP A 92 6.25 6.35 29.52
N HIS A 93 5.26 6.77 28.74
CA HIS A 93 4.11 7.51 29.23
C HIS A 93 2.85 7.09 28.47
N ASN A 94 1.70 7.07 29.17
CA ASN A 94 0.41 7.00 28.51
C ASN A 94 0.16 8.28 27.72
N LYS A 95 -0.33 8.16 26.48
CA LYS A 95 -0.60 9.30 25.60
C LYS A 95 -2.09 9.36 25.26
N LEU A 96 -2.65 10.56 25.33
CA LEU A 96 -3.93 10.92 24.75
C LEU A 96 -3.65 11.88 23.60
N ILE A 97 -4.00 11.47 22.38
CA ILE A 97 -3.71 12.23 21.16
C ILE A 97 -5.03 12.80 20.65
N TYR A 98 -5.07 14.11 20.46
CA TYR A 98 -6.22 14.81 19.89
C TYR A 98 -5.95 15.15 18.43
N GLY A 99 -6.82 14.73 17.53
CA GLY A 99 -6.70 14.99 16.09
C GLY A 99 -7.22 13.85 15.23
N ASP A 100 -6.91 13.91 13.93
CA ASP A 100 -7.21 12.85 12.97
C ASP A 100 -6.39 11.58 13.26
N ASN A 101 -7.06 10.43 13.28
CA ASN A 101 -6.43 9.16 13.65
C ASN A 101 -5.42 8.68 12.60
N LEU A 102 -5.65 8.94 11.32
CA LEU A 102 -4.78 8.50 10.23
C LEU A 102 -3.45 9.26 10.28
N GLN A 103 -3.49 10.58 10.51
CA GLN A 103 -2.30 11.39 10.71
C GLN A 103 -1.54 10.99 11.99
N ALA A 104 -2.24 10.73 13.09
CA ALA A 104 -1.63 10.30 14.34
C ALA A 104 -0.93 8.94 14.20
N LEU A 105 -1.59 7.96 13.58
CA LEU A 105 -1.03 6.64 13.33
C LEU A 105 0.16 6.70 12.36
N LYS A 106 0.13 7.60 11.37
CA LYS A 106 1.26 7.85 10.46
C LYS A 106 2.46 8.39 11.23
N TYR A 107 2.26 9.36 12.13
CA TYR A 107 3.35 9.87 12.97
C TYR A 107 3.94 8.78 13.87
N LEU A 108 3.12 7.98 14.55
CA LEU A 108 3.60 6.85 15.35
C LEU A 108 4.40 5.85 14.51
N LEU A 109 3.91 5.49 13.33
CA LEU A 109 4.59 4.58 12.41
C LEU A 109 5.99 5.09 12.02
N ASP A 110 6.11 6.39 11.76
CA ASP A 110 7.37 7.01 11.33
C ASP A 110 8.35 7.24 12.50
N ASN A 111 7.88 7.17 13.76
CA ASN A 111 8.67 7.44 14.96
C ASN A 111 8.85 6.21 15.86
N GLY A 112 9.10 5.04 15.25
CA GLY A 112 9.61 3.88 15.98
C GLY A 112 8.57 3.03 16.71
N TYR A 113 7.27 3.32 16.57
CA TYR A 113 6.19 2.50 17.17
C TYR A 113 5.82 1.26 16.33
N LYS A 114 6.44 1.08 15.16
CA LYS A 114 6.22 -0.10 14.31
C LYS A 114 6.51 -1.38 15.10
N GLU A 115 5.56 -2.31 15.12
CA GLU A 115 5.66 -3.61 15.81
C GLU A 115 5.84 -3.52 17.34
N LYS A 116 5.62 -2.33 17.94
CA LYS A 116 5.69 -2.12 19.40
C LYS A 116 4.33 -2.23 20.10
N ILE A 117 3.24 -2.29 19.34
CA ILE A 117 1.88 -2.32 19.88
C ILE A 117 1.43 -3.77 20.09
N LYS A 118 1.15 -4.12 21.35
CA LYS A 118 0.75 -5.48 21.74
C LYS A 118 -0.73 -5.79 21.49
N LEU A 119 -1.60 -4.79 21.67
CA LEU A 119 -3.05 -4.93 21.56
C LEU A 119 -3.63 -3.65 20.96
N ILE A 120 -4.58 -3.81 20.03
CA ILE A 120 -5.34 -2.71 19.43
C ILE A 120 -6.82 -3.02 19.62
N TYR A 121 -7.55 -2.09 20.23
CA TYR A 121 -9.01 -2.10 20.33
C TYR A 121 -9.55 -0.85 19.64
N ILE A 122 -10.51 -1.02 18.73
CA ILE A 122 -11.14 0.06 17.97
C ILE A 122 -12.64 -0.25 17.93
N ASP A 123 -13.46 0.76 18.23
CA ASP A 123 -14.90 0.78 17.99
C ASP A 123 -15.16 1.84 16.90
N PRO A 124 -15.04 1.45 15.60
CA PRO A 124 -14.91 2.38 14.48
C PRO A 124 -16.22 2.98 13.97
#